data_AF-A0A661LCU6-F1
#
_entry.id   AF-A0A661LCU6-F1
#
_cell.length_a   1.000
_cell.length_b   1.000
_cell.length_c   1.000
_cell.angle_alpha   90.00
_cell.angle_beta   90.00
_cell.angle_gamma   90.00
#
_symmetry.space_group_name_H-M   'P 1'
#
loop_
_entity.id
_entity.type
_entity.pdbx_description
1 polymer ?
#
loop_
_entity_poly.entity_id
_entity_poly.type
_entity_poly.pdbx_seq_one_letter_code
_entity_poly.pdbx_strand_id
1 'polypeptide(L)'
;MTRRKKTKYVHEGKYMAEVEVELIVHENEWSPYLTLEDAYKLDDVRNALRRGDLTTAAKNAVIYELHPITIGSGIAQPSAPADARTSRR
;
A
#
# COMPACT_ATOMS: atom_id res chain seq x y z
N MET A 1 5.18 -2.10 26.85
CA MET A 1 4.60 -2.69 25.64
C MET A 1 3.26 -2.04 25.41
N THR A 2 3.09 -1.36 24.30
CA THR A 2 1.85 -0.64 23.97
C THR A 2 1.26 -1.23 22.70
N ARG A 3 -0.07 -1.38 22.63
CA ARG A 3 -0.74 -1.82 21.42
C ARG A 3 -1.45 -0.64 20.77
N ARG A 4 -1.39 -0.55 19.45
CA ARG A 4 -2.10 0.48 18.68
C ARG A 4 -2.70 -0.11 17.41
N LYS A 5 -3.91 0.33 17.08
CA LYS A 5 -4.54 -0.01 15.80
C LYS A 5 -3.89 0.75 14.65
N LYS A 6 -3.80 0.11 13.48
CA LYS A 6 -3.34 0.72 12.23
C LYS A 6 -4.09 0.11 11.05
N THR A 7 -4.43 0.92 10.06
CA THR A 7 -4.93 0.41 8.78
C THR A 7 -3.77 0.03 7.86
N LYS A 8 -3.84 -1.15 7.27
CA LYS A 8 -2.94 -1.65 6.23
C LYS A 8 -3.71 -1.85 4.94
N TYR A 9 -3.06 -1.54 3.83
CA TYR A 9 -3.61 -1.67 2.50
C TYR A 9 -3.00 -2.87 1.79
N VAL A 10 -3.84 -3.78 1.30
CA VAL A 10 -3.43 -4.93 0.49
C VAL A 10 -3.93 -4.72 -0.93
N HIS A 11 -3.02 -4.72 -1.91
CA HIS A 11 -3.34 -4.52 -3.31
C HIS A 11 -3.13 -5.83 -4.09
N GLU A 12 -4.14 -6.27 -4.83
CA GLU A 12 -4.07 -7.41 -5.74
C GLU A 12 -4.91 -7.11 -6.99
N GLY A 13 -4.23 -6.95 -8.13
CA GLY A 13 -4.88 -6.60 -9.40
C GLY A 13 -5.65 -5.28 -9.32
N LYS A 14 -6.94 -5.33 -9.68
CA LYS A 14 -7.85 -4.17 -9.63
C LYS A 14 -8.50 -3.95 -8.27
N TYR A 15 -8.14 -4.71 -7.25
CA TYR A 15 -8.75 -4.61 -5.93
C TYR A 15 -7.75 -4.10 -4.89
N MET A 16 -8.27 -3.37 -3.91
CA MET A 16 -7.56 -2.94 -2.71
C MET A 16 -8.39 -3.30 -1.48
N ALA A 17 -7.75 -3.82 -0.44
CA ALA A 17 -8.38 -4.09 0.84
C ALA A 17 -7.78 -3.22 1.94
N GLU A 18 -8.65 -2.55 2.70
CA GLU A 18 -8.33 -1.91 3.97
C GLU A 18 -8.50 -2.89 5.12
N VAL A 19 -7.40 -3.18 5.80
CA VAL A 19 -7.34 -4.15 6.90
C VAL A 19 -6.92 -3.42 8.18
N GLU A 20 -7.80 -3.37 9.18
CA GLU A 20 -7.41 -2.93 10.52
C GLU A 20 -6.55 -4.02 11.18
N VAL A 21 -5.37 -3.66 11.67
CA VAL A 21 -4.44 -4.55 12.38
C VAL A 21 -3.99 -3.93 13.68
N GLU A 22 -3.55 -4.76 14.63
CA GLU A 22 -2.93 -4.33 15.86
C GLU A 22 -1.40 -4.38 15.74
N LEU A 23 -0.75 -3.27 16.09
CA LEU A 23 0.69 -3.18 16.18
C LEU A 23 1.14 -3.18 17.64
N ILE A 24 2.16 -3.98 17.90
CA ILE A 24 2.83 -4.06 19.19
C ILE A 24 4.06 -3.15 19.16
N VAL A 25 4.11 -2.19 20.09
CA VAL A 25 5.19 -1.22 20.25
C VAL A 25 6.03 -1.59 21.48
N HIS A 26 7.33 -1.75 21.26
CA HIS A 26 8.38 -1.91 22.27
C HIS A 26 9.47 -0.83 22.12
N GLU A 27 10.28 -0.64 23.16
CA GLU A 27 11.44 0.27 23.19
C GLU A 27 12.69 -0.39 22.58
N ASN A 28 12.54 -0.98 21.40
CA ASN A 28 13.65 -1.59 20.68
C ASN A 28 13.65 -1.12 19.22
N GLU A 29 14.80 -1.28 18.56
CA GLU A 29 15.06 -0.73 17.22
C GLU A 29 14.15 -1.32 16.12
N TRP A 30 13.56 -2.49 16.37
CA TRP A 30 12.76 -3.24 15.39
C TRP A 30 11.24 -3.08 15.59
N SER A 31 10.83 -2.30 16.60
CA SER A 31 9.43 -1.91 16.82
C SER A 31 8.95 -0.91 15.75
N PRO A 32 7.67 -0.98 15.30
CA PRO A 32 6.59 -1.83 15.78
C PRO A 32 6.44 -3.17 15.03
N TYR A 33 5.90 -4.17 15.73
CA TYR A 33 5.60 -5.52 15.20
C TYR A 33 4.12 -5.71 14.93
N LEU A 34 3.78 -6.65 14.04
CA LEU A 34 2.42 -7.19 13.91
C LEU A 34 2.22 -8.33 14.91
N THR A 35 0.98 -8.51 15.36
CA THR A 35 0.60 -9.78 16.00
C THR A 35 0.71 -10.91 14.97
N LEU A 36 0.93 -12.15 15.43
CA LEU A 36 0.96 -13.31 14.55
C LEU A 36 -0.39 -13.48 13.83
N GLU A 37 -1.49 -13.25 14.54
CA GLU A 37 -2.85 -13.31 14.01
C GLU A 37 -3.07 -12.27 12.90
N ASP A 38 -2.67 -11.02 13.11
CA ASP A 38 -2.81 -9.98 12.08
C ASP A 38 -1.90 -10.22 10.88
N ALA A 39 -0.74 -10.86 11.07
CA ALA A 39 0.10 -11.28 9.95
C ALA A 39 -0.62 -12.32 9.08
N TYR A 40 -1.22 -13.35 9.69
CA TYR A 40 -2.03 -14.33 8.95
C TYR A 40 -3.27 -13.70 8.31
N LYS A 41 -3.96 -12.81 9.02
CA LYS A 41 -5.11 -12.07 8.49
C LYS A 41 -4.76 -11.33 7.20
N LEU A 42 -3.62 -10.64 7.15
CA LEU A 42 -3.15 -9.95 5.95
C LEU A 42 -2.85 -10.92 4.81
N ASP A 43 -2.23 -12.06 5.11
CA ASP A 43 -1.96 -13.10 4.11
C ASP A 43 -3.23 -13.74 3.55
N ASP A 44 -4.22 -14.01 4.41
CA ASP A 44 -5.51 -14.56 4.00
C ASP A 44 -6.28 -13.59 3.10
N VAL A 45 -6.32 -12.30 3.46
CA VAL A 45 -6.92 -11.25 2.62
C VAL A 45 -6.20 -11.17 1.28
N ARG A 46 -4.86 -11.16 1.27
CA ARG A 46 -4.06 -11.15 0.03
C ARG A 46 -4.38 -12.34 -0.87
N ASN A 47 -4.40 -13.54 -0.30
CA ASN A 47 -4.67 -14.77 -1.04
C ASN A 47 -6.12 -14.82 -1.56
N ALA A 48 -7.09 -14.33 -0.77
CA ALA A 48 -8.48 -14.24 -1.20
C ALA A 48 -8.66 -13.27 -2.37
N LEU A 49 -8.09 -12.06 -2.27
CA LEU A 49 -8.12 -11.09 -3.37
C LEU A 49 -7.47 -11.64 -4.65
N ARG A 50 -6.30 -12.28 -4.53
CA ARG A 50 -5.59 -12.87 -5.67
C ARG A 50 -6.42 -13.93 -6.40
N ARG A 51 -7.24 -14.69 -5.68
CA ARG A 51 -8.17 -15.68 -6.26
C ARG A 51 -9.48 -15.08 -6.76
N GLY A 52 -9.73 -13.79 -6.52
CA GLY A 52 -11.01 -13.13 -6.80
C GLY A 52 -12.13 -13.48 -5.80
N ASP A 53 -11.80 -14.09 -4.66
CA ASP A 53 -12.76 -14.42 -3.60
C ASP A 53 -13.00 -13.21 -2.69
N LEU A 54 -13.80 -12.27 -3.19
CA LEU A 54 -14.11 -11.02 -2.48
C LEU A 54 -14.92 -11.25 -1.21
N THR A 55 -15.75 -12.30 -1.17
CA THR A 55 -16.56 -12.64 0.00
C THR A 55 -15.69 -13.05 1.18
N THR A 56 -14.66 -13.87 0.96
CA THR A 56 -13.71 -14.24 2.02
C THR A 56 -12.85 -13.05 2.43
N ALA A 57 -12.38 -12.24 1.49
CA ALA A 57 -11.61 -11.03 1.80
C ALA A 57 -12.41 -10.04 2.67
N ALA A 58 -13.69 -9.84 2.35
CA ALA A 58 -14.60 -8.90 3.03
C ALA A 58 -14.90 -9.27 4.50
N LYS A 59 -14.62 -10.51 4.93
CA LYS A 59 -14.78 -10.91 6.35
C LYS A 59 -13.82 -10.14 7.26
N ASN A 60 -12.65 -9.78 6.73
CA ASN A 60 -11.53 -9.23 7.49
C ASN A 60 -11.13 -7.82 7.04
N ALA A 61 -11.77 -7.28 6.00
CA ALA A 61 -11.35 -6.05 5.34
C ALA A 61 -12.48 -5.33 4.62
N VAL A 62 -12.31 -4.02 4.39
CA VAL A 62 -13.15 -3.25 3.46
C VAL A 62 -12.51 -3.30 2.08
N ILE A 63 -13.27 -3.74 1.08
CA ILE A 63 -12.75 -3.98 -0.28
C ILE A 63 -13.16 -2.84 -1.21
N TYR A 64 -12.21 -2.37 -2.00
CA TYR A 64 -12.37 -1.33 -3.02
C TYR A 64 -11.98 -1.88 -4.39
N GLU A 65 -12.68 -1.44 -5.43
CA GLU A 65 -12.25 -1.63 -6.83
C GLU A 65 -11.55 -0.36 -7.33
N LEU A 66 -10.28 -0.52 -7.68
CA LEU A 66 -9.41 0.57 -8.13
C LEU A 66 -9.64 0.82 -9.62
N HIS A 67 -9.97 2.07 -9.93
CA HIS A 67 -10.09 2.56 -11.29
C HIS A 67 -8.94 3.55 -11.56
N PRO A 68 -8.01 3.26 -12.47
CA PRO A 68 -6.90 4.15 -12.76
C PRO A 68 -7.43 5.45 -13.38
N ILE A 69 -6.98 6.59 -12.86
CA ILE A 69 -7.27 7.90 -13.45
C ILE A 69 -6.13 8.27 -14.38
N THR A 70 -6.43 8.42 -15.67
CA THR A 70 -5.45 8.94 -16.63
C THR A 70 -5.43 10.46 -16.51
N ILE A 71 -4.31 11.02 -16.07
CA ILE A 71 -4.08 12.47 -16.14
C ILE A 71 -3.62 12.76 -17.57
N GLY A 72 -4.45 13.45 -18.35
CA GLY A 72 -4.05 13.94 -19.67
C GLY A 72 -2.78 14.78 -19.55
N SER A 73 -1.82 14.58 -20.45
CA SER A 73 -0.49 15.18 -20.47
C SER A 73 -0.50 16.71 -20.64
N GLY A 74 -1.01 17.44 -19.64
CA GLY A 74 -1.01 18.90 -19.56
C GLY A 74 0.07 19.46 -18.63
N ILE A 75 0.78 18.60 -17.88
CA ILE A 75 1.96 19.04 -17.13
C ILE A 75 3.14 18.93 -18.09
N ALA A 76 3.38 20.01 -18.85
CA ALA A 76 4.64 20.16 -19.55
C ALA A 76 5.76 19.96 -18.53
N GLN A 77 6.53 18.88 -18.66
CA GLN A 77 7.84 18.80 -18.03
C GLN A 77 8.57 20.08 -18.46
N PRO A 78 9.08 20.92 -17.54
CA PRO A 78 9.93 22.03 -17.95
C PRO A 78 11.09 21.40 -18.72
N SER A 79 11.11 21.63 -20.03
CA SER A 79 12.22 21.24 -20.88
C SER A 79 13.47 21.86 -20.27
N ALA A 80 14.39 21.00 -19.84
CA ALA A 80 15.70 21.44 -19.41
C ALA A 80 16.25 22.38 -20.50
N PRO A 81 16.76 23.57 -20.16
CA PRO A 81 17.26 24.49 -21.17
C PRO A 81 18.38 23.80 -21.95
N ALA A 82 18.26 23.80 -23.27
CA ALA A 82 19.17 23.16 -24.21
C ALA A 82 20.53 23.87 -24.34
N ASP A 83 20.89 24.76 -23.41
CA ASP A 83 22.11 25.57 -23.47
C ASP A 83 23.00 25.35 -22.24
N ALA A 84 23.74 24.24 -22.27
CA ALA A 84 24.99 24.09 -21.51
C ALA A 84 26.10 23.44 -22.36
N ARG A 85 26.04 23.61 -23.69
CA ARG A 85 27.21 23.40 -24.57
C ARG A 85 27.78 24.75 -24.95
N THR A 86 28.50 25.40 -24.04
CA THR A 86 29.63 26.27 -24.39
C THR A 86 30.47 26.50 -23.13
N SER A 87 31.77 26.28 -23.27
CA SER A 87 32.85 26.72 -22.39
C SER A 87 33.13 25.91 -21.11
N ARG A 88 34.02 24.92 -21.27
CA ARG A 88 35.28 24.95 -20.52
C ARG A 88 36.36 24.18 -21.30
N ARG A 89 37.27 24.97 -21.88
CA ARG A 89 38.69 24.62 -21.95
C ARG A 89 39.25 24.47 -20.54
#